data_AF-A0A7S1C4M5-F1
#
_entry.id   AF-A0A7S1C4M5-F1
#
_cell.length_a   1.000
_cell.length_b   1.000
_cell.length_c   1.000
_cell.angle_alpha   90.00
_cell.angle_beta   90.00
_cell.angle_gamma   90.00
#
_symmetry.space_group_name_H-M   'P 1'
#
loop_
_entity.id
_entity.type
_entity.pdbx_description
1 polymer ?
#
loop_
_entity_poly.entity_id
_entity_poly.type
_entity_poly.pdbx_seq_one_letter_code
_entity_poly.pdbx_strand_id
1 'polypeptide(L)'
;RQRRRRRVGLGGRRDRVGGGVGGVLEESVFVPFGGGTRMCTGSGLGQQQVMLGAAALVHAFEMAPPPGDASGGVGGIDLTPVYGQTLGPADFAVKLTPRDHHHRR
;
A
#
# COMPACT_ATOMS: atom_id res chain seq x y z
N ARG A 1 27.57 -27.86 35.00
CA ARG A 1 26.18 -27.65 34.52
C ARG A 1 26.12 -26.43 33.60
N GLN A 2 26.48 -26.59 32.33
CA GLN A 2 26.42 -25.51 31.32
C GLN A 2 25.03 -25.52 30.67
N ARG A 3 24.25 -24.45 30.86
CA ARG A 3 22.92 -24.30 30.25
C ARG A 3 23.10 -23.99 28.76
N ARG A 4 22.88 -25.00 27.91
CA ARG A 4 22.75 -24.84 26.46
C ARG A 4 21.59 -23.88 26.17
N ARG A 5 21.89 -22.67 25.70
CA ARG A 5 20.89 -21.77 25.12
C ARG A 5 20.36 -22.41 23.84
N ARG A 6 19.12 -22.91 23.86
CA ARG A 6 18.41 -23.31 22.64
C ARG A 6 18.15 -22.04 21.83
N ARG A 7 18.83 -21.89 20.69
CA ARG A 7 18.38 -20.96 19.64
C ARG A 7 17.02 -21.48 19.18
N VAL A 8 15.97 -20.74 19.47
CA VAL A 8 14.67 -20.95 18.82
C VAL A 8 14.88 -20.51 17.37
N GLY A 9 14.98 -21.48 16.48
CA GLY A 9 14.96 -21.22 15.04
C GLY A 9 13.61 -20.62 14.68
N LEU A 10 13.61 -19.45 14.04
CA LEU A 10 12.43 -18.91 13.37
C LEU A 10 12.14 -19.79 12.15
N GLY A 11 11.48 -20.92 12.39
CA GLY A 11 10.81 -21.70 11.36
C GLY A 11 9.44 -21.10 11.10
N GLY A 12 9.18 -20.66 9.87
CA GLY A 12 7.86 -20.19 9.47
C GLY A 12 7.77 -20.00 7.96
N ARG A 13 7.18 -20.99 7.30
CA ARG A 13 6.85 -21.13 5.87
C ARG A 13 6.66 -19.82 5.09
N ARG A 14 7.34 -19.76 3.94
CA ARG A 14 7.11 -18.76 2.88
C ARG A 14 6.03 -19.30 1.95
N ASP A 15 4.80 -18.83 2.11
CA ASP A 15 3.76 -19.03 1.10
C ASP A 15 4.07 -18.09 -0.07
N ARG A 16 4.97 -18.57 -0.94
CA ARG A 16 5.44 -17.90 -2.13
C ARG A 16 4.37 -18.02 -3.22
N VAL A 17 3.57 -16.98 -3.41
CA VAL A 17 2.97 -16.70 -4.73
C VAL A 17 3.98 -15.86 -5.49
N GLY A 18 4.74 -16.52 -6.37
CA GLY A 18 5.75 -15.88 -7.20
C GLY A 18 5.82 -16.55 -8.56
N GLY A 19 5.01 -16.07 -9.51
CA GLY A 19 5.29 -16.18 -10.93
C GLY A 19 6.30 -15.09 -11.28
N GLY A 20 7.48 -15.50 -11.74
CA GLY A 20 8.68 -14.68 -11.68
C GLY A 20 8.86 -13.63 -12.78
N VAL A 21 9.84 -12.76 -12.54
CA VAL A 21 10.85 -12.26 -13.50
C VAL A 21 12.07 -11.84 -12.70
N GLY A 22 13.25 -12.23 -13.17
CA GLY A 22 14.53 -12.04 -12.49
C GLY A 22 15.01 -10.59 -12.51
N GLY A 23 15.32 -10.09 -11.32
CA GLY A 23 16.10 -8.90 -11.04
C GLY A 23 16.40 -8.90 -9.55
N VAL A 24 17.68 -8.79 -9.16
CA VAL A 24 18.05 -8.58 -7.76
C VAL A 24 17.70 -7.13 -7.44
N LEU A 25 16.46 -6.90 -7.05
CA LEU A 25 16.08 -5.67 -6.36
C LEU A 25 16.77 -5.74 -4.99
N GLU A 26 17.44 -4.67 -4.59
CA GLU A 26 17.67 -4.43 -3.16
C GLU A 26 16.30 -4.55 -2.49
N GLU A 27 16.05 -5.67 -1.82
CA GLU A 27 14.75 -5.93 -1.20
C GLU A 27 14.65 -5.03 0.03
N SER A 28 14.28 -3.77 -0.20
CA SER A 28 13.90 -2.85 0.86
C SER A 28 12.78 -3.54 1.63
N VAL A 29 13.06 -3.94 2.86
CA VAL A 29 12.08 -4.67 3.67
C VAL A 29 10.89 -3.74 3.88
N PHE A 30 9.76 -4.04 3.24
CA PHE A 30 8.55 -3.22 3.31
C PHE A 30 7.88 -3.40 4.68
N VAL A 31 8.10 -2.45 5.60
CA VAL A 31 7.60 -2.48 7.00
C VAL A 31 6.75 -1.24 7.35
N PRO A 32 5.63 -0.98 6.64
CA PRO A 32 4.80 0.21 6.88
C PRO A 32 4.13 0.21 8.26
N PHE A 33 4.02 -0.97 8.90
CA PHE A 33 3.44 -1.16 10.23
C PHE A 33 4.49 -1.43 11.32
N GLY A 34 5.76 -1.20 11.02
CA GLY A 34 6.89 -1.52 11.89
C GLY A 34 7.15 -3.03 12.01
N GLY A 35 7.94 -3.41 13.02
CA GLY A 35 8.28 -4.80 13.32
C GLY A 35 8.68 -5.01 14.78
N GLY A 36 8.73 -6.27 15.23
CA GLY A 36 9.07 -6.62 16.61
C GLY A 36 7.91 -6.45 17.59
N THR A 37 8.22 -6.15 18.86
CA THR A 37 7.23 -6.13 19.96
C THR A 37 6.27 -4.94 19.93
N ARG A 38 6.62 -3.88 19.19
CA ARG A 38 5.80 -2.67 18.99
C ARG A 38 5.22 -2.59 17.57
N MET A 39 5.09 -3.72 16.88
CA MET A 39 4.42 -3.74 15.58
C MET A 39 2.97 -3.24 15.73
N CYS A 40 2.44 -2.56 14.71
CA CYS A 40 1.08 -2.06 14.74
C CYS A 40 0.09 -3.19 15.01
N THR A 41 -0.65 -3.07 16.11
CA THR A 41 -1.72 -4.02 16.49
C THR A 41 -2.84 -4.08 15.45
N GLY A 42 -3.01 -3.00 14.69
CA GLY A 42 -3.97 -2.90 13.58
C GLY A 42 -3.43 -3.30 12.21
N SER A 43 -2.24 -3.90 12.10
CA SER A 43 -1.61 -4.23 10.80
C SER A 43 -2.52 -5.07 9.89
N GLY A 44 -3.16 -6.12 10.41
CA GLY A 44 -4.07 -6.95 9.62
C GLY A 44 -5.31 -6.17 9.13
N LEU A 45 -5.90 -5.34 9.99
CA LEU A 45 -7.04 -4.51 9.63
C LEU A 45 -6.66 -3.45 8.58
N GLY A 46 -5.53 -2.76 8.79
CA GLY A 46 -5.04 -1.74 7.87
C GLY A 46 -4.77 -2.30 6.47
N GLN A 47 -4.15 -3.48 6.38
CA GLN A 47 -3.91 -4.15 5.10
C GLN A 47 -5.23 -4.50 4.38
N GLN A 48 -6.20 -5.06 5.11
CA GLN A 48 -7.50 -5.40 4.53
C GLN A 48 -8.27 -4.15 4.08
N GLN A 49 -8.27 -3.10 4.88
CA GLN A 49 -8.97 -1.85 4.57
C GLN A 49 -8.40 -1.17 3.33
N VAL A 50 -7.07 -1.12 3.19
CA VAL A 50 -6.42 -0.54 2.00
C VAL A 50 -6.77 -1.37 0.75
N MET A 51 -6.67 -2.69 0.83
CA MET A 51 -6.98 -3.56 -0.31
C MET A 51 -8.44 -3.50 -0.73
N LEU A 52 -9.37 -3.65 0.22
CA LEU A 52 -10.81 -3.62 -0.07
C LEU A 52 -11.28 -2.23 -0.48
N GLY A 53 -10.76 -1.17 0.17
CA GLY A 53 -11.06 0.21 -0.18
C GLY A 53 -10.61 0.55 -1.59
N ALA A 54 -9.36 0.22 -1.94
CA ALA A 54 -8.85 0.43 -3.30
C ALA A 54 -9.62 -0.38 -4.34
N ALA A 55 -9.88 -1.67 -4.08
CA ALA A 55 -10.64 -2.52 -4.98
C ALA A 55 -12.06 -1.99 -5.21
N ALA A 56 -12.76 -1.56 -4.15
CA ALA A 56 -14.10 -1.00 -4.25
C ALA A 56 -14.11 0.31 -5.07
N LEU A 57 -13.14 1.21 -4.84
CA LEU A 57 -13.04 2.47 -5.56
C LEU A 57 -12.75 2.26 -7.05
N VAL A 58 -11.79 1.41 -7.39
CA VAL A 58 -11.43 1.10 -8.79
C VAL A 58 -12.54 0.32 -9.49
N HIS A 59 -13.25 -0.54 -8.77
CA HIS A 59 -14.38 -1.28 -9.34
C HIS A 59 -15.54 -0.34 -9.67
N ALA A 60 -15.94 0.54 -8.74
CA ALA A 60 -17.15 1.34 -8.87
C ALA A 60 -16.96 2.66 -9.63
N PHE A 61 -15.75 3.23 -9.68
CA PHE A 61 -15.52 4.56 -10.25
C PHE A 61 -14.40 4.58 -11.28
N GLU A 62 -14.55 5.47 -12.25
CA GLU A 62 -13.48 5.96 -13.11
C GLU A 62 -12.95 7.26 -12.51
N MET A 63 -11.63 7.36 -12.39
CA MET A 63 -10.93 8.45 -11.71
C MET A 63 -10.19 9.28 -12.75
N ALA A 64 -10.54 10.55 -12.87
CA ALA A 64 -9.84 11.49 -13.74
C ALA A 64 -9.13 12.56 -12.91
N PRO A 65 -7.86 12.90 -13.24
CA PRO A 65 -7.19 14.04 -12.64
C PRO A 65 -7.93 15.33 -13.01
N PRO A 66 -7.74 16.41 -12.24
CA PRO A 66 -8.34 17.70 -12.58
C PRO A 66 -7.77 18.17 -13.93
N PRO A 67 -8.56 18.88 -14.77
CA PRO A 67 -8.06 19.46 -16.01
C PRO A 67 -6.99 20.49 -15.65
N GLY A 68 -5.73 20.08 -15.76
CA GLY A 68 -4.62 20.75 -15.09
C GLY A 68 -4.23 22.10 -15.67
N ASP A 69 -3.76 22.97 -14.79
CA ASP A 69 -2.65 23.87 -15.08
C ASP A 69 -1.33 23.13 -14.84
N ALA A 70 -0.35 23.38 -15.70
CA ALA A 70 0.86 22.56 -15.89
C ALA A 70 1.91 22.67 -14.76
N SER A 71 1.50 22.51 -13.50
CA SER A 71 2.42 22.47 -12.36
C SER A 71 3.01 21.07 -12.19
N GLY A 72 4.10 20.80 -12.89
CA GLY A 72 5.20 19.88 -12.51
C GLY A 72 4.97 18.37 -12.37
N GLY A 73 3.73 17.86 -12.27
CA GLY A 73 3.42 16.45 -11.99
C GLY A 73 2.57 15.73 -13.04
N VAL A 74 2.42 14.41 -12.87
CA VAL A 74 1.55 13.57 -13.73
C VAL A 74 0.10 14.04 -13.60
N GLY A 75 -0.46 14.58 -14.68
CA GLY A 75 -1.85 15.05 -14.70
C GLY A 75 -2.13 16.33 -13.88
N GLY A 76 -1.11 17.15 -13.58
CA GLY A 76 -1.28 18.42 -12.84
C GLY A 76 -1.41 18.27 -11.32
N ILE A 77 -0.94 17.15 -10.76
CA ILE A 77 -0.96 16.89 -9.32
C ILE A 77 0.47 17.02 -8.76
N ASP A 78 0.66 17.85 -7.72
CA ASP A 78 1.93 17.95 -7.01
C ASP A 78 2.18 16.68 -6.17
N LEU A 79 3.27 15.98 -6.47
CA LEU A 79 3.68 14.75 -5.80
C LEU A 79 4.67 14.99 -4.65
N THR A 80 5.01 16.24 -4.37
CA THR A 80 5.89 16.60 -3.27
C THR A 80 5.21 16.26 -1.94
N PRO A 81 5.80 15.38 -1.10
CA PRO A 81 5.18 14.99 0.16
C PRO A 81 5.20 16.15 1.15
N VAL A 82 4.07 16.38 1.82
CA VAL A 82 3.99 17.25 2.98
C VAL A 82 4.46 16.46 4.20
N TYR A 83 5.52 16.96 4.82
CA TYR A 83 6.14 16.31 5.98
C TYR A 83 5.36 16.63 7.27
N GLY A 84 5.05 15.58 8.04
CA GLY A 84 4.39 15.66 9.34
C GLY A 84 4.61 14.37 10.15
N GLN A 85 3.73 14.09 11.11
CA GLN A 85 3.72 12.79 11.82
C GLN A 85 3.44 11.61 10.86
N THR A 86 2.72 11.90 9.77
CA THR A 86 2.50 11.01 8.64
C THR A 86 2.96 11.73 7.36
N LEU A 87 3.43 10.99 6.37
CA LEU A 87 3.66 11.51 5.02
C LEU A 87 2.31 11.55 4.28
N GLY A 88 1.95 12.72 3.75
CA GLY A 88 0.76 12.91 2.95
C GLY A 88 1.05 13.75 1.70
N PRO A 89 0.22 13.64 0.66
CA PRO A 89 0.29 14.55 -0.49
C PRO A 89 -0.23 15.95 -0.11
N ALA A 90 0.10 16.95 -0.92
CA ALA A 90 -0.60 18.24 -0.90
C ALA A 90 -2.07 18.08 -1.34
N ASP A 91 -2.91 19.07 -1.10
CA ASP A 91 -4.33 18.99 -1.46
C ASP A 91 -4.51 18.87 -2.98
N PHE A 92 -5.32 17.88 -3.42
CA PHE A 92 -5.62 17.65 -4.82
C PHE A 92 -7.10 17.28 -5.01
N ALA A 93 -7.66 17.70 -6.14
CA ALA A 93 -9.01 17.32 -6.55
C ALA A 93 -8.97 16.09 -7.47
N VAL A 94 -9.94 15.20 -7.36
CA VAL A 94 -10.14 14.07 -8.30
C VAL A 94 -11.60 14.03 -8.71
N LYS A 95 -11.86 13.84 -10.00
CA LYS A 95 -13.21 13.60 -10.50
C LYS A 95 -13.50 12.10 -10.45
N LEU A 96 -14.51 11.71 -9.69
CA LEU A 96 -15.01 10.34 -9.62
C LEU A 96 -16.29 10.22 -10.45
N THR A 97 -16.26 9.43 -11.53
CA THR A 97 -17.44 9.11 -12.33
C THR A 97 -17.85 7.66 -12.06
N PRO A 98 -19.10 7.38 -11.63
CA PRO A 98 -19.57 6.01 -11.47
C PRO A 98 -19.40 5.21 -12.76
N ARG A 99 -18.92 3.98 -12.66
CA ARG A 99 -18.85 3.06 -13.81
C ARG A 99 -20.23 2.44 -14.02
N ASP A 100 -20.65 2.37 -15.28
CA ASP A 100 -21.88 1.67 -15.66
C ASP A 100 -21.68 0.16 -15.53
N HIS A 101 -22.11 -0.39 -14.40
CA HIS A 101 -22.25 -1.83 -14.25
C HIS A 101 -23.62 -2.25 -14.77
N HIS A 102 -23.73 -2.52 -16.07
CA HIS A 102 -24.97 -2.96 -16.75
C HIS A 102 -25.62 -4.21 -16.09
N HIS A 103 -24.94 -4.94 -15.19
CA HIS A 103 -25.41 -6.21 -14.66
C HIS A 103 -25.55 -6.24 -13.13
N ARG A 104 -26.51 -5.48 -12.59
CA ARG A 104 -27.13 -5.77 -11.29
C ARG A 104 -28.65 -5.73 -11.40
N ARG A 105 -29.19 -6.75 -12.06
CA ARG A 105 -30.46 -7.37 -11.68
C ARG A 105 -30.14 -8.70 -11.03
#